data_AF-A0A7K3PFV9-F1
#
_entry.id   AF-A0A7K3PFV9-F1
#
_cell.length_a   1.000
_cell.length_b   1.000
_cell.length_c   1.000
_cell.angle_alpha   90.00
_cell.angle_beta   90.00
_cell.angle_gamma   90.00
#
_symmetry.space_group_name_H-M   'P 1'
#
loop_
_entity.id
_entity.type
_entity.pdbx_description
1 polymer ?
#
loop_
_entity_poly.entity_id
_entity_poly.type
_entity_poly.pdbx_seq_one_letter_code
_entity_poly.pdbx_strand_id
1 'polypeptide(L)' 'ANDRTLATPPATPGDQDRPPRPVPGCEACAWLADRRETARAAFDHSAVSDANVLLRQHQRKEHEG' A
#
# COMPACT_ATOMS: atom_id res chain seq x y z
N ALA A 1 39.90 -5.92 11.01
CA ALA A 1 39.26 -6.32 9.74
C ALA A 1 37.83 -6.74 10.05
N ASN A 2 36.82 -6.12 9.45
CA ASN A 2 35.44 -6.60 9.56
C ASN A 2 34.87 -6.69 8.15
N ASP A 3 34.85 -7.92 7.64
CA ASP A 3 34.31 -8.32 6.35
C ASP A 3 32.79 -8.17 6.38
N ARG A 4 32.29 -7.08 5.80
CA ARG A 4 30.85 -6.89 5.58
C ARG A 4 30.44 -7.77 4.42
N THR A 5 30.02 -8.99 4.74
CA THR A 5 29.14 -9.81 3.89
C THR A 5 28.12 -8.88 3.23
N LEU A 6 28.12 -8.86 1.89
CA LEU A 6 27.20 -8.10 1.07
C LEU A 6 25.80 -8.66 1.31
N ALA A 7 25.06 -8.03 2.23
CA ALA A 7 23.65 -8.28 2.42
C ALA A 7 22.94 -8.03 1.08
N THR A 8 22.19 -9.03 0.62
CA THR A 8 21.26 -8.95 -0.50
C THR A 8 20.56 -7.58 -0.50
N PRO A 9 20.54 -6.85 -1.63
CA PRO A 9 19.87 -5.56 -1.66
C PRO A 9 18.40 -5.77 -1.24
N PRO A 10 17.89 -5.01 -0.27
CA PRO A 10 16.50 -5.12 0.13
C PRO A 10 15.62 -4.85 -1.09
N ALA A 11 14.50 -5.57 -1.19
CA ALA A 11 13.50 -5.37 -2.21
C ALA A 11 13.25 -3.86 -2.40
N THR A 12 13.35 -3.39 -3.65
CA THR A 12 13.30 -1.98 -4.01
C THR A 12 12.14 -1.26 -3.29
N PRO A 13 12.41 -0.27 -2.42
CA PRO A 13 11.37 0.45 -1.66
C PRO A 13 10.35 1.20 -2.52
N GLY A 14 10.61 1.35 -3.83
CA GLY A 14 9.81 2.16 -4.74
C GLY A 14 8.40 1.64 -5.01
N ASP A 15 8.09 0.36 -4.79
CA ASP A 15 6.71 -0.12 -4.95
C ASP A 15 5.80 0.35 -3.80
N GLN A 16 6.36 0.54 -2.60
CA GLN A 16 5.59 0.95 -1.41
C GLN A 16 5.16 2.43 -1.48
N ASP A 17 5.94 3.27 -2.15
CA ASP A 17 5.62 4.68 -2.34
C ASP A 17 4.45 4.88 -3.32
N ARG A 18 4.31 3.97 -4.29
CA ARG A 18 3.17 4.02 -5.23
C ARG A 18 1.88 3.65 -4.49
N PRO A 19 0.85 4.53 -4.51
CA PRO A 19 -0.43 4.19 -3.92
C PRO A 19 -1.04 2.98 -4.65
N PRO A 20 -1.51 1.93 -3.94
CA PRO A 20 -2.27 0.84 -4.54
C PRO A 20 -3.49 1.39 -5.27
N ARG A 21 -3.79 0.81 -6.44
CA ARG A 21 -4.98 1.16 -7.23
C ARG A 21 -6.12 0.19 -6.90
N PRO A 22 -7.36 0.68 -6.70
CA PRO A 22 -8.49 -0.21 -6.48
C PRO A 22 -8.75 -1.09 -7.70
N VAL A 23 -9.17 -2.34 -7.47
CA VAL A 23 -9.55 -3.26 -8.54
C VAL A 23 -10.96 -2.88 -9.03
N PRO A 24 -11.17 -2.70 -10.35
CA PRO A 24 -12.50 -2.39 -10.88
C PRO A 24 -13.46 -3.56 -10.63
N GLY A 25 -14.64 -3.26 -10.08
CA GLY A 25 -15.65 -4.26 -9.76
C GLY A 25 -15.62 -4.76 -8.31
N CYS A 26 -14.63 -4.34 -7.50
CA CYS A 26 -14.63 -4.62 -6.06
C CYS A 26 -15.07 -3.40 -5.26
N GLU A 27 -16.21 -3.50 -4.56
CA GLU A 27 -16.75 -2.42 -3.74
C GLU A 27 -15.83 -2.07 -2.56
N ALA A 28 -15.25 -3.07 -1.89
CA ALA A 28 -14.32 -2.85 -0.79
C ALA A 28 -13.05 -2.10 -1.23
N CYS A 29 -12.54 -2.39 -2.42
CA CYS A 29 -11.43 -1.63 -3.01
C CYS A 29 -11.81 -0.17 -3.25
N ALA A 30 -13.00 0.09 -3.79
CA ALA A 30 -13.49 1.44 -4.05
C ALA A 30 -13.67 2.23 -2.74
N TRP A 31 -14.24 1.60 -1.71
CA TRP A 31 -14.40 2.21 -0.39
C TRP A 31 -13.07 2.62 0.25
N LEU A 32 -12.05 1.76 0.18
CA LEU A 32 -10.71 2.08 0.70
C LEU A 32 -10.04 3.22 -0.09
N ALA A 33 -10.28 3.29 -1.41
CA ALA A 33 -9.78 4.39 -2.23
C ALA A 33 -10.45 5.74 -1.87
N ASP A 34 -11.75 5.74 -1.61
CA ASP A 34 -12.50 6.92 -1.16
C ASP A 34 -12.05 7.38 0.24
N ARG A 35 -11.87 6.44 1.18
CA ARG A 35 -11.33 6.73 2.51
C ARG A 35 -9.95 7.39 2.42
N ARG A 36 -9.10 6.95 1.49
CA ARG A 36 -7.79 7.54 1.23
C ARG A 36 -7.89 8.97 0.69
N GLU A 37 -8.78 9.22 -0.26
CA GLU A 37 -9.03 10.57 -0.81
C GLU A 37 -9.51 11.53 0.30
N THR A 38 -10.46 11.09 1.12
CA THR A 38 -10.97 11.85 2.27
C THR A 38 -9.86 12.16 3.27
N ALA A 39 -9.02 11.18 3.61
CA ALA A 39 -7.87 11.38 4.50
C ALA A 39 -6.85 12.35 3.89
N ARG A 40 -6.60 12.28 2.58
CA ARG A 40 -5.76 13.24 1.85
C ARG A 40 -6.33 14.66 1.94
N ALA A 41 -7.63 14.83 1.74
CA ALA A 41 -8.29 16.13 1.84
C ALA A 41 -8.22 16.70 3.28
N ALA A 42 -8.24 15.83 4.28
CA ALA A 42 -8.07 16.19 5.69
C ALA A 42 -6.60 16.38 6.11
N PHE A 43 -5.62 16.17 5.21
CA PHE A 43 -4.18 16.14 5.51
C PHE A 43 -3.78 15.10 6.58
N ASP A 44 -4.59 14.06 6.76
CA ASP A 44 -4.30 12.95 7.67
C ASP A 44 -3.46 11.89 6.95
N HIS A 45 -2.14 12.11 6.95
CA HIS A 45 -1.18 11.20 6.34
C HIS A 45 -1.16 9.80 6.98
N SER A 46 -1.57 9.67 8.24
CA SER A 46 -1.64 8.37 8.92
C SER A 46 -2.78 7.54 8.33
N ALA A 47 -3.97 8.13 8.21
CA ALA A 47 -5.13 7.48 7.62
C ALA A 47 -4.94 7.17 6.11
N VAL A 48 -4.21 8.01 5.37
CA VAL A 48 -3.82 7.73 3.98
C VAL A 48 -2.96 6.46 3.89
N SER A 49 -1.99 6.33 4.80
CA SER A 49 -1.11 5.16 4.85
C SER A 49 -1.89 3.89 5.24
N ASP A 50 -2.74 3.98 6.26
CA ASP A 50 -3.60 2.87 6.69
C ASP A 50 -4.51 2.37 5.55
N ALA A 51 -5.17 3.28 4.83
CA ALA A 51 -5.98 2.94 3.67
C ALA A 51 -5.18 2.24 2.56
N ASN A 52 -3.92 2.64 2.33
CA ASN A 52 -3.05 1.96 1.38
C ASN A 52 -2.66 0.54 1.85
N VAL A 53 -2.36 0.37 3.14
CA VAL A 53 -2.03 -0.94 3.72
C VAL A 53 -3.22 -1.88 3.63
N LEU A 54 -4.41 -1.42 4.02
CA LEU A 54 -5.66 -2.19 3.93
C LEU A 54 -5.99 -2.57 2.49
N LEU A 55 -5.80 -1.65 1.53
CA LEU A 55 -6.08 -1.91 0.12
C LEU A 55 -5.16 -3.00 -0.44
N ARG A 56 -3.86 -2.98 -0.09
CA ARG A 56 -2.92 -4.05 -0.46
C ARG A 56 -3.30 -5.37 0.20
N GLN A 57 -3.63 -5.36 1.48
CA GLN A 57 -4.02 -6.59 2.19
C GLN A 57 -5.27 -7.22 1.57
N HIS A 58 -6.27 -6.41 1.26
CA HIS A 58 -7.49 -6.87 0.60
C HIS A 58 -7.19 -7.45 -0.78
N GLN A 59 -6.41 -6.75 -1.60
CA GLN A 59 -6.01 -7.27 -2.92
C GLN A 59 -5.31 -8.62 -2.82
N ARG A 60 -4.39 -8.78 -1.87
CA ARG A 60 -3.68 -10.04 -1.66
C ARG A 60 -4.56 -11.19 -1.19
N LYS A 61 -5.65 -10.90 -0.47
CA LYS A 61 -6.57 -11.93 0.03
C LYS A 61 -7.66 -12.29 -0.97
N GLU A 62 -8.22 -11.29 -1.64
CA GLU A 62 -9.44 -11.44 -2.45
C GLU A 62 -9.15 -11.47 -3.96
N HIS A 63 -7.96 -11.05 -4.41
CA HIS A 63 -7.63 -10.91 -5.84
C HIS A 63 -6.33 -11.61 -6.28
N GLU A 64 -5.42 -11.93 -5.35
CA GLU A 64 -4.15 -12.63 -5.64
C GLU A 64 -4.29 -14.17 -5.49
N GLY A 65 -5.53 -14.68 -5.38
CA GLY A 65 -5.86 -16.10 -5.28
C GLY A 65 -5.92 -16.82 -6.62
#